data_AF-A0A1F5FYP9-F1
#
_entry.id   AF-A0A1F5FYP9-F1
#
_cell.length_a   1.000
_cell.length_b   1.000
_cell.length_c   1.000
_cell.angle_alpha   90.00
_cell.angle_beta   90.00
_cell.angle_gamma   90.00
#
_symmetry.space_group_name_H-M   'P 1'
#
loop_
_entity.id
_entity.type
_entity.pdbx_description
1 polymer ?
#
loop_
_entity_poly.entity_id
_entity_poly.type
_entity_poly.pdbx_seq_one_letter_code
_entity_poly.pdbx_strand_id
1 'polypeptide(L)' 'MLWVKILIAGWVILVVAIAANYIAALLGISTWYPFLDDLRKKGLRKTLENSGIPSLIFLFILYPLILGFAAYLAFTGLF' A
#
# COMPACT_ATOMS: atom_id res chain seq x y z
N MET A 1 26.69 -4.52 -6.14
CA MET A 1 25.81 -3.40 -6.55
C MET A 1 24.32 -3.72 -6.48
N LEU A 2 23.83 -4.89 -6.93
CA LEU A 2 22.39 -5.24 -6.90
C LEU A 2 21.72 -5.05 -5.52
N TRP A 3 22.34 -5.56 -4.46
CA TRP A 3 21.83 -5.42 -3.09
C TRP A 3 21.65 -3.96 -2.63
N VAL A 4 22.54 -3.07 -3.06
CA VAL A 4 22.43 -1.63 -2.78
C VAL A 4 21.23 -1.03 -3.52
N LYS A 5 21.02 -1.40 -4.79
CA LYS A 5 19.82 -0.96 -5.54
C LYS A 5 18.53 -1.45 -4.89
N ILE A 6 18.49 -2.70 -4.43
CA ILE A 6 17.32 -3.26 -3.71
C ILE A 6 17.09 -2.49 -2.40
N LEU A 7 18.13 -2.20 -1.62
CA LEU A 7 18.00 -1.47 -0.37
C LEU A 7 17.45 -0.05 -0.62
N ILE A 8 17.97 0.66 -1.62
CA ILE A 8 17.48 2.00 -1.96
C ILE A 8 16.02 1.94 -2.45
N ALA A 9 15.68 0.98 -3.30
CA ALA A 9 14.29 0.78 -3.72
C ALA A 9 13.36 0.49 -2.53
N GLY A 10 13.80 -0.32 -1.57
CA GLY A 10 13.08 -0.57 -0.33
C GLY A 10 12.81 0.72 0.47
N TRP A 11 13.81 1.59 0.60
CA TRP A 11 13.64 2.91 1.25
C TRP A 11 12.67 3.81 0.51
N VAL A 12 12.75 3.87 -0.82
CA VAL A 12 11.81 4.68 -1.62
C VAL A 12 10.37 4.17 -1.44
N ILE A 13 10.16 2.85 -1.58
CA ILE A 13 8.85 2.23 -1.36
C ILE A 13 8.35 2.52 0.06
N LEU A 14 9.21 2.44 1.08
CA LEU A 14 8.84 2.71 2.47
C LEU A 14 8.33 4.15 2.66
N VAL A 15 9.05 5.14 2.15
CA VAL A 15 8.64 6.56 2.24
C VAL A 15 7.30 6.78 1.52
N VAL A 16 7.16 6.23 0.32
CA VAL A 16 5.91 6.34 -0.46
C VAL A 16 4.74 5.63 0.24
N ALA A 17 4.98 4.46 0.81
CA ALA A 17 3.97 3.71 1.57
C ALA A 17 3.48 4.49 2.78
N ILE A 18 4.38 5.11 3.55
CA ILE A 18 4.01 5.94 4.70
C ILE A 18 3.14 7.12 4.23
N ALA A 19 3.55 7.83 3.18
CA ALA A 19 2.78 8.95 2.64
C ALA A 19 1.38 8.52 2.13
N ALA A 20 1.31 7.43 1.37
CA ALA A 20 0.05 6.92 0.84
C ALA A 20 -0.91 6.47 1.95
N ASN A 21 -0.41 5.78 2.98
CA ASN A 21 -1.23 5.38 4.14
C ASN A 21 -1.69 6.60 4.95
N TYR A 22 -0.86 7.62 5.10
CA TYR A 22 -1.24 8.86 5.78
C TYR A 22 -2.36 9.58 5.04
N ILE A 23 -2.27 9.70 3.72
CA ILE A 23 -3.32 10.30 2.88
C ILE A 23 -4.61 9.46 2.98
N ALA A 24 -4.53 8.14 2.91
CA ALA A 24 -5.69 7.26 3.08
C ALA A 24 -6.38 7.47 4.43
N ALA A 25 -5.61 7.60 5.51
CA ALA A 25 -6.14 7.87 6.84
C ALA A 25 -6.89 9.21 6.90
N LEU A 26 -6.35 10.27 6.28
CA LEU A 26 -7.04 11.57 6.19
C LEU A 26 -8.38 11.50 5.42
N LEU A 27 -8.47 10.58 4.45
CA LEU A 27 -9.67 10.36 3.65
C LEU A 27 -10.65 9.35 4.26
N GLY A 28 -10.35 8.81 5.45
CA GLY A 28 -11.17 7.77 6.10
C GLY A 28 -11.15 6.43 5.35
N ILE A 29 -10.14 6.20 4.53
CA ILE A 29 -9.97 4.99 3.71
C ILE A 29 -9.17 3.95 4.52
N SER A 30 -9.67 2.71 4.56
CA SER A 30 -9.00 1.62 5.26
C SER A 30 -7.70 1.22 4.55
N THR A 31 -6.64 1.01 5.33
CA THR A 31 -5.33 0.54 4.86
C THR A 31 -5.14 -0.95 5.22
N TRP A 32 -4.02 -1.55 4.83
CA TRP A 32 -3.81 -3.00 4.99
C TRP A 32 -3.89 -3.46 6.45
N TYR A 33 -3.37 -2.70 7.41
CA TYR A 33 -3.39 -3.10 8.82
C TYR A 33 -4.83 -3.19 9.37
N PRO A 34 -5.67 -2.14 9.30
CA PRO A 34 -7.08 -2.24 9.70
C PRO A 34 -7.85 -3.31 8.92
N PHE A 35 -7.63 -3.42 7.61
CA PHE A 35 -8.31 -4.42 6.78
C PHE A 35 -7.99 -5.86 7.22
N LEU A 36 -6.72 -6.17 7.48
CA LEU A 36 -6.28 -7.50 7.92
C LEU A 36 -6.74 -7.81 9.35
N ASP A 37 -6.81 -6.81 10.22
CA ASP A 37 -7.35 -6.98 11.58
C ASP A 37 -8.86 -7.31 11.53
N ASP A 38 -9.61 -6.61 10.69
CA ASP A 38 -11.03 -6.94 10.45
C ASP A 38 -11.20 -8.32 9.80
N LEU A 39 -10.35 -8.66 8.83
CA LEU A 39 -10.33 -9.98 8.20
C LEU A 39 -10.13 -11.09 9.23
N ARG A 40 -9.19 -10.89 10.16
CA ARG A 40 -8.91 -11.83 11.25
C ARG A 40 -10.09 -11.95 12.23
N LYS A 41 -10.76 -10.84 12.55
CA LYS A 41 -11.83 -10.80 13.57
C LYS A 41 -13.20 -11.22 13.05
N LYS A 42 -13.53 -10.84 11.83
CA LYS A 42 -14.90 -10.92 11.27
C LYS A 42 -15.01 -11.90 10.09
N GLY A 43 -13.88 -12.34 9.53
CA GLY A 43 -13.83 -13.16 8.34
C GLY A 43 -14.00 -12.37 7.04
N LEU A 44 -13.73 -13.02 5.90
CA LEU A 44 -13.63 -12.35 4.60
C LEU A 44 -14.93 -11.65 4.17
N ARG A 45 -16.06 -12.35 4.23
CA ARG A 45 -17.35 -11.82 3.76
C ARG A 45 -17.73 -10.54 4.49
N LYS A 46 -17.74 -10.57 5.83
CA LYS A 46 -18.06 -9.38 6.64
C LYS A 46 -17.05 -8.26 6.48
N THR A 47 -15.78 -8.59 6.23
CA THR A 47 -14.74 -7.58 6.00
C THR A 47 -14.97 -6.84 4.69
N LEU A 48 -15.30 -7.57 3.61
CA LEU A 48 -15.61 -6.96 2.31
C LEU A 48 -16.91 -6.15 2.35
N GLU A 49 -17.96 -6.65 3.02
CA GLU A 49 -19.22 -5.91 3.21
C GLU A 49 -19.02 -4.60 4.00
N ASN A 50 -18.13 -4.61 5.01
CA ASN A 50 -17.81 -3.42 5.81
C ASN A 50 -16.73 -2.52 5.18
N SER A 51 -15.92 -3.04 4.26
CA SER A 51 -14.90 -2.28 3.55
C SER A 51 -15.58 -1.52 2.42
N GLY A 52 -15.85 -0.23 2.64
CA GLY A 52 -16.42 0.62 1.60
C GLY A 52 -15.62 0.54 0.30
N ILE A 53 -16.31 0.68 -0.85
CA ILE A 53 -15.71 0.58 -2.19
C ILE A 53 -14.41 1.40 -2.34
N PRO A 54 -14.30 2.65 -1.83
CA PRO A 54 -13.04 3.41 -1.91
C PRO A 54 -11.85 2.72 -1.24
N SER A 55 -12.09 2.00 -0.14
CA SER A 55 -11.04 1.23 0.56
C SER A 55 -10.58 0.03 -0.24
N LEU A 56 -11.51 -0.68 -0.89
CA LEU A 56 -11.17 -1.79 -1.76
C LEU A 56 -10.38 -1.32 -3.00
N ILE A 57 -10.81 -0.23 -3.64
CA ILE A 57 -10.07 0.37 -4.77
C ILE A 57 -8.67 0.81 -4.31
N PHE A 58 -8.57 1.45 -3.15
CA PHE A 58 -7.27 1.85 -2.61
C PHE A 58 -6.36 0.64 -2.38
N LEU A 59 -6.82 -0.38 -1.66
CA LEU A 59 -6.00 -1.53 -1.28
C LEU A 59 -5.54 -2.40 -2.44
N PHE A 60 -6.43 -2.64 -3.41
CA PHE A 60 -6.20 -3.62 -4.47
C PHE A 60 -5.80 -3.01 -5.81
N ILE A 61 -5.98 -1.70 -6.00
CA ILE A 61 -5.66 -1.02 -7.26
C ILE A 61 -4.66 0.11 -7.02
N LEU A 62 -5.05 1.16 -6.30
CA LEU A 62 -4.23 2.37 -6.19
C LEU A 62 -2.92 2.11 -5.44
N TYR A 63 -2.98 1.42 -4.30
CA TYR A 63 -1.82 1.20 -3.45
C TYR A 63 -0.76 0.32 -4.15
N PRO A 64 -1.10 -0.83 -4.78
CA PRO A 64 -0.16 -1.56 -5.62
C PRO A 64 0.41 -0.75 -6.80
N LEU A 65 -0.41 0.08 -7.46
CA LEU A 65 0.06 0.94 -8.55
C LEU A 65 1.07 1.98 -8.07
N ILE A 66 0.77 2.67 -6.96
CA ILE A 66 1.64 3.71 -6.38
C ILE A 66 2.98 3.09 -5.96
N LEU A 67 2.96 1.97 -5.23
CA LEU A 67 4.20 1.32 -4.78
C LEU A 67 4.96 0.68 -5.94
N GLY A 68 4.27 0.07 -6.91
CA GLY A 68 4.87 -0.51 -8.09
C GLY A 68 5.57 0.54 -8.96
N PHE A 69 4.94 1.71 -9.13
CA PHE A 69 5.54 2.83 -9.83
C PHE A 69 6.75 3.39 -9.08
N ALA A 70 6.66 3.55 -7.76
CA ALA A 70 7.79 3.97 -6.92
C ALA A 70 8.97 3.00 -7.02
N ALA A 71 8.68 1.69 -7.00
CA ALA A 71 9.68 0.64 -7.18
C ALA A 71 10.33 0.70 -8.57
N TYR A 72 9.52 0.87 -9.63
CA TYR A 72 10.01 1.00 -11.00
C TYR A 72 10.96 2.19 -11.15
N LEU A 73 10.56 3.37 -10.66
CA LEU A 73 11.39 4.57 -10.71
C LEU A 73 12.67 4.40 -9.88
N ALA A 74 12.57 3.80 -8.69
CA ALA A 74 13.75 3.55 -7.87
C ALA A 74 14.71 2.53 -8.50
N PHE A 75 14.20 1.54 -9.23
CA PHE A 75 15.05 0.51 -9.82
C PHE A 75 15.67 0.95 -11.15
N THR A 76 14.94 1.73 -11.96
CA THR A 76 15.37 2.19 -13.29
C THR A 76 16.06 3.56 -13.26
N GLY A 77 15.58 4.49 -12.43
CA GLY A 77 16.07 5.87 -12.38
C GLY A 77 17.31 6.08 -11.53
N LEU A 78 17.77 5.08 -10.78
CA LEU A 78 18.91 5.24 -9.90
C LEU A 78 20.28 5.05 -10.54
N PHE A 79 20.43 4.41 -11.71
CA PHE A 79 21.67 4.38 -12.52
C PHE A 79 21.39 3.89 -13.94
#